data_AF-A0A0G1MJG5-F1
#
_entry.id   AF-A0A0G1MJG5-F1
#
_cell.length_a   1.000
_cell.length_b   1.000
_cell.length_c   1.000
_cell.angle_alpha   90.00
_cell.angle_beta   90.00
_cell.angle_gamma   90.00
#
_symmetry.space_group_name_H-M   'P 1'
#
loop_
_entity.id
_entity.type
_entity.pdbx_description
1 polymer ?
#
loop_
_entity_poly.entity_id
_entity_poly.type
_entity_poly.pdbx_seq_one_letter_code
_entity_poly.pdbx_strand_id
1 'polypeptide(L)'
;MVENVDILLCATDSDTPVLRADWLKPGIHINIIGPNELDPATIAKAETLATDSIAQLKSHPKPEFILEKGYGDKIIDLSDFVIGKRKARQSSNDITIFLSAGLAGTEVIIANEAMRLQANL
;
A
#
# COMPACT_ATOMS: atom_id res chain seq x y z
N MET A 1 14.07 -15.55 3.68
CA MET A 1 12.63 -15.88 3.75
C MET A 1 12.01 -14.99 4.79
N VAL A 2 10.82 -14.46 4.54
CA VAL A 2 10.04 -13.77 5.59
C VAL A 2 9.29 -14.87 6.35
N GLU A 3 9.59 -15.04 7.65
CA GLU A 3 8.99 -16.11 8.46
C GLU A 3 8.18 -15.51 9.61
N ASN A 4 6.97 -16.02 9.82
CA ASN A 4 6.09 -15.65 10.94
C ASN A 4 5.80 -14.15 11.13
N VAL A 5 5.65 -13.40 10.03
CA VAL A 5 5.33 -11.96 10.07
C VAL A 5 3.86 -11.71 9.77
N ASP A 6 3.15 -10.95 10.62
CA ASP A 6 1.76 -10.51 10.37
C ASP A 6 1.68 -9.21 9.56
N ILE A 7 2.69 -8.34 9.69
CA ILE A 7 2.79 -7.06 8.97
C ILE A 7 4.17 -6.93 8.36
N LEU A 8 4.24 -6.83 7.04
CA LEU A 8 5.46 -6.62 6.29
C LEU A 8 5.50 -5.18 5.77
N LEU A 9 6.59 -4.46 6.05
CA LEU A 9 6.90 -3.17 5.42
C LEU A 9 8.05 -3.37 4.44
N CYS A 10 7.84 -2.99 3.20
CA CYS A 10 8.87 -2.88 2.18
C CYS A 10 9.20 -1.40 1.97
N ALA A 11 10.47 -1.05 2.19
CA ALA A 11 10.96 0.33 2.19
C ALA A 11 12.40 0.36 1.68
N THR A 12 12.59 -0.14 0.47
CA THR A 12 13.86 -0.28 -0.24
C THR A 12 13.93 0.69 -1.41
N ASP A 13 15.14 1.00 -1.86
CA ASP A 13 15.44 1.75 -3.08
C ASP A 13 15.64 0.83 -4.29
N SER A 14 15.23 -0.45 -4.19
CA SER A 14 15.44 -1.45 -5.24
C SER A 14 14.65 -1.10 -6.50
N ASP A 15 15.31 -1.19 -7.65
CA ASP A 15 14.67 -1.07 -8.97
C ASP A 15 14.02 -2.38 -9.46
N THR A 16 14.13 -3.46 -8.67
CA THR A 16 13.56 -4.78 -8.98
C THR A 16 12.78 -5.35 -7.80
N PRO A 17 11.78 -6.20 -8.04
CA PRO A 17 11.00 -6.83 -6.96
C PRO A 17 11.89 -7.56 -5.96
N VAL A 18 11.73 -7.21 -4.69
CA VAL A 18 12.47 -7.83 -3.57
C VAL A 18 11.60 -8.80 -2.77
N LEU A 19 10.28 -8.73 -2.96
CA LEU A 19 9.31 -9.64 -2.37
C LEU A 19 8.88 -10.70 -3.36
N ARG A 20 8.83 -11.94 -2.87
CA ARG A 20 8.33 -13.08 -3.62
C ARG A 20 6.99 -13.54 -3.08
N ALA A 21 6.09 -13.87 -4.01
CA ALA A 21 4.76 -14.32 -3.67
C ALA A 21 4.75 -15.54 -2.72
N ASP A 22 5.71 -16.46 -2.85
CA ASP A 22 5.80 -17.68 -2.04
C ASP A 22 6.27 -17.45 -0.59
N TRP A 23 6.74 -16.25 -0.26
CA TRP A 23 7.06 -15.88 1.12
C TRP A 23 5.84 -15.44 1.94
N LEU A 24 4.71 -15.18 1.27
CA LEU A 24 3.54 -14.60 1.91
C LEU A 24 2.70 -15.67 2.59
N LYS A 25 2.52 -15.54 3.91
CA LYS A 25 1.57 -16.35 4.67
C LYS A 25 0.15 -15.80 4.55
N PRO A 26 -0.89 -16.64 4.65
CA PRO A 26 -2.27 -16.17 4.79
C PRO A 26 -2.41 -15.19 5.94
N GLY A 27 -3.23 -14.16 5.76
CA GLY A 27 -3.53 -13.14 6.77
C GLY A 27 -2.56 -11.96 6.81
N ILE A 28 -1.43 -12.02 6.11
CA ILE A 28 -0.41 -10.96 6.16
C ILE A 28 -0.93 -9.61 5.61
N HIS A 29 -0.55 -8.52 6.28
CA HIS A 29 -0.65 -7.17 5.73
C HIS A 29 0.70 -6.73 5.18
N ILE A 30 0.70 -6.12 4.00
CA ILE A 30 1.90 -5.65 3.32
C ILE A 30 1.75 -4.16 3.06
N ASN A 31 2.75 -3.38 3.46
CA ASN A 31 2.87 -1.97 3.13
C ASN A 31 4.09 -1.82 2.22
N ILE A 32 3.93 -1.19 1.07
CA ILE A 32 5.05 -0.85 0.19
C ILE A 32 5.15 0.65 0.02
N ILE A 33 6.38 1.14 0.04
CA ILE A 33 6.71 2.54 -0.25
C ILE A 33 7.25 2.66 -1.67
N GLY A 34 8.06 1.67 -2.07
CA GLY A 34 8.72 1.66 -3.35
C GLY A 34 7.81 1.08 -4.43
N PRO A 35 7.72 1.71 -5.61
CA PRO A 35 6.99 1.17 -6.75
C PRO A 35 7.49 -0.25 -7.11
N ASN A 36 8.79 -0.43 -7.29
CA ASN A 36 9.32 -1.64 -7.91
C ASN A 36 9.53 -2.82 -6.94
N GLU A 37 8.96 -2.78 -5.74
CA GLU A 37 9.24 -3.76 -4.68
C GLU A 37 8.47 -5.08 -4.81
N LEU A 38 7.36 -5.06 -5.56
CA LEU A 38 6.47 -6.20 -5.75
C LEU A 38 6.50 -6.72 -7.18
N ASP A 39 6.42 -8.05 -7.31
CA ASP A 39 6.12 -8.69 -8.58
C ASP A 39 4.60 -8.83 -8.79
N PRO A 40 4.13 -9.01 -10.05
CA PRO A 40 2.71 -9.22 -10.32
C PRO A 40 2.12 -10.45 -9.62
N ALA A 41 2.94 -11.46 -9.32
CA ALA A 41 2.50 -12.67 -8.61
C ALA A 41 2.14 -12.38 -7.15
N THR A 42 2.85 -11.45 -6.50
CA THR A 42 2.57 -10.96 -5.16
C THR A 42 1.28 -10.15 -5.14
N ILE A 43 1.12 -9.22 -6.09
CA ILE A 43 -0.11 -8.42 -6.23
C ILE A 43 -1.32 -9.34 -6.46
N ALA A 44 -1.16 -10.40 -7.26
CA ALA A 44 -2.23 -11.35 -7.57
C ALA A 44 -2.75 -12.12 -6.35
N LYS A 45 -1.96 -12.23 -5.27
CA LYS A 45 -2.36 -12.91 -4.04
C LYS A 45 -3.23 -12.05 -3.12
N ALA A 46 -3.31 -10.75 -3.35
CA ALA A 46 -4.03 -9.86 -2.47
C ALA A 46 -5.54 -9.91 -2.71
N GLU A 47 -6.31 -10.21 -1.65
CA GLU A 47 -7.75 -10.02 -1.62
C GLU A 47 -8.13 -8.53 -1.54
N THR A 48 -7.25 -7.69 -0.99
CA THR A 48 -7.44 -6.23 -0.98
C THR A 48 -6.17 -5.50 -1.40
N LEU A 49 -6.33 -4.63 -2.39
CA LEU A 49 -5.33 -3.67 -2.85
C LEU A 49 -5.84 -2.26 -2.51
N ALA A 50 -5.08 -1.50 -1.75
CA ALA A 50 -5.43 -0.15 -1.36
C ALA A 50 -4.31 0.83 -1.67
N THR A 51 -4.65 2.10 -1.90
CA THR A 51 -3.67 3.18 -2.04
C THR A 51 -4.21 4.46 -1.42
N ASP A 52 -3.34 5.35 -1.00
CA ASP A 52 -3.67 6.70 -0.54
C ASP A 52 -4.02 7.65 -1.70
N SER A 53 -3.61 7.35 -2.95
CA SER A 53 -3.96 8.15 -4.11
C SER A 53 -3.90 7.36 -5.41
N ILE A 54 -5.08 6.98 -5.94
CA ILE A 54 -5.19 6.30 -7.24
C ILE A 54 -4.58 7.16 -8.35
N ALA A 55 -4.81 8.48 -8.30
CA ALA A 55 -4.29 9.42 -9.28
C ALA A 55 -2.75 9.47 -9.28
N GLN A 56 -2.13 9.59 -8.09
CA GLN A 56 -0.67 9.64 -8.00
C GLN A 56 -0.04 8.30 -8.37
N LEU A 57 -0.64 7.19 -7.95
CA LEU A 57 -0.18 5.85 -8.32
C LEU A 57 -0.17 5.65 -9.84
N LYS A 58 -1.22 6.10 -10.54
CA LYS A 58 -1.29 6.07 -12.01
C LYS A 58 -0.32 7.02 -12.70
N SER A 59 0.05 8.11 -12.03
CA SER A 59 1.01 9.10 -12.56
C SER A 59 2.48 8.73 -12.34
N HIS A 60 2.75 7.67 -11.57
CA HIS A 60 4.10 7.22 -11.28
C HIS A 60 4.86 6.92 -12.58
N PRO A 61 6.17 7.25 -12.72
CA PRO A 61 6.92 7.08 -13.98
C PRO A 61 6.94 5.69 -14.63
N LYS A 62 6.56 4.64 -13.90
CA LYS A 62 6.56 3.25 -14.37
C LYS A 62 5.32 2.51 -13.87
N PRO A 63 4.10 3.01 -14.02
CA PRO A 63 2.96 2.49 -13.25
C PRO A 63 2.55 1.07 -13.68
N GLU A 64 3.09 0.61 -14.81
CA GLU A 64 2.91 -0.70 -15.44
C GLU A 64 3.08 -1.88 -14.47
N PHE A 65 4.09 -1.88 -13.60
CA PHE A 65 4.33 -3.00 -12.68
C PHE A 65 3.16 -3.24 -11.69
N ILE A 66 2.36 -2.21 -11.39
CA ILE A 66 1.12 -2.32 -10.61
C ILE A 66 -0.12 -2.48 -11.50
N LEU A 67 -0.14 -1.89 -12.69
CA LEU A 67 -1.37 -1.72 -13.49
C LEU A 67 -1.51 -2.70 -14.68
N GLU A 68 -0.47 -3.41 -15.10
CA GLU A 68 -0.39 -4.17 -16.35
C GLU A 68 -1.41 -5.33 -16.52
N LYS A 69 -2.14 -5.72 -15.47
CA LYS A 69 -3.08 -6.86 -15.53
C LYS A 69 -4.51 -6.52 -15.09
N GLY A 70 -4.93 -5.27 -15.26
CA GLY A 70 -6.28 -4.83 -14.85
C GLY A 70 -6.45 -4.77 -13.33
N TYR A 71 -5.35 -4.81 -12.56
CA TYR A 71 -5.38 -4.58 -11.12
C TYR A 71 -5.74 -3.14 -10.80
N GLY A 72 -5.48 -2.19 -11.70
CA GLY A 72 -5.81 -0.77 -11.51
C GLY A 72 -7.26 -0.51 -11.11
N ASP A 73 -8.20 -1.27 -11.68
CA ASP A 73 -9.63 -1.15 -11.36
C ASP A 73 -10.01 -1.84 -10.04
N LYS A 74 -9.13 -2.68 -9.51
CA LYS A 74 -9.29 -3.36 -8.20
C LYS A 74 -8.68 -2.59 -7.05
N ILE A 75 -7.88 -1.55 -7.32
CA ILE A 75 -7.26 -0.73 -6.28
C ILE A 75 -8.33 0.18 -5.68
N ILE A 76 -8.45 0.11 -4.36
CA ILE A 76 -9.44 0.84 -3.58
C ILE A 76 -8.76 2.04 -2.92
N ASP A 77 -9.44 3.18 -2.91
CA ASP A 77 -8.96 4.35 -2.20
C ASP A 77 -8.97 4.12 -0.68
N LEU A 78 -7.90 4.51 0.01
CA LEU A 78 -7.78 4.34 1.46
C LEU A 78 -8.96 4.97 2.21
N SER A 79 -9.51 6.08 1.71
CA SER A 79 -10.65 6.77 2.31
C SER A 79 -11.90 5.90 2.41
N ASP A 80 -12.13 4.98 1.48
CA ASP A 80 -13.28 4.05 1.52
C ASP A 80 -13.24 3.17 2.78
N PHE A 81 -12.05 2.85 3.29
CA PHE A 81 -11.88 2.10 4.54
C PHE A 81 -11.96 3.00 5.77
N VAL A 82 -11.32 4.18 5.73
CA VAL A 82 -11.31 5.15 6.85
C VAL A 82 -12.72 5.60 7.23
N ILE A 83 -13.59 5.84 6.23
CA ILE A 83 -14.98 6.27 6.46
C ILE A 83 -15.93 5.09 6.72
N GLY A 84 -15.44 3.85 6.74
CA GLY A 84 -16.25 2.64 6.97
C GLY A 84 -17.14 2.22 5.80
N LYS A 85 -16.93 2.77 4.59
CA LYS A 85 -17.67 2.37 3.38
C LYS A 85 -17.30 0.96 2.92
N ARG A 86 -16.10 0.49 3.24
CA ARG A 86 -15.61 -0.87 2.96
C ARG A 86 -14.87 -1.45 4.15
N LYS A 87 -14.86 -2.77 4.26
CA LYS A 87 -13.94 -3.51 5.13
C LYS A 87 -12.74 -3.98 4.31
N ALA A 88 -11.53 -3.70 4.79
CA ALA A 88 -10.29 -4.14 4.14
C ALA A 88 -10.06 -5.65 4.26
N ARG A 89 -10.77 -6.31 5.17
CA ARG A 89 -10.63 -7.74 5.46
C ARG A 89 -12.01 -8.37 5.64
N GLN A 90 -12.25 -9.47 4.96
CA GLN A 90 -13.43 -10.33 5.09
C GLN A 90 -13.10 -11.60 5.88
N SER A 91 -11.86 -12.07 5.84
CA SER A 91 -11.38 -13.26 6.56
C SER A 91 -10.00 -13.04 7.21
N SER A 92 -9.71 -13.78 8.29
CA SER A 92 -8.39 -13.78 8.94
C SER A 92 -7.25 -14.21 8.01
N ASN A 93 -7.58 -14.89 6.90
CA ASN A 93 -6.61 -15.38 5.93
C ASN A 93 -6.35 -14.41 4.77
N ASP A 94 -7.12 -13.32 4.63
CA ASP A 94 -6.94 -12.39 3.52
C ASP A 94 -5.55 -11.74 3.56
N ILE A 95 -4.91 -11.67 2.42
CA ILE A 95 -3.70 -10.89 2.18
C ILE A 95 -4.15 -9.49 1.77
N THR A 96 -3.61 -8.49 2.47
CA THR A 96 -3.93 -7.09 2.20
C THR A 96 -2.65 -6.36 1.82
N ILE A 97 -2.69 -5.57 0.75
CA ILE A 97 -1.53 -4.77 0.31
C ILE A 97 -1.95 -3.31 0.23
N PHE A 98 -1.18 -2.47 0.90
CA PHE A 98 -1.24 -1.02 0.78
C PHE A 98 -0.07 -0.53 -0.06
N LEU A 99 -0.41 0.12 -1.18
CA LEU A 99 0.48 0.72 -2.14
C LEU A 99 0.59 2.21 -1.80
N SER A 100 1.62 2.61 -1.05
CA SER A 100 1.82 4.03 -0.72
C SER A 100 2.30 4.77 -1.95
N ALA A 101 1.49 5.70 -2.45
CA ALA A 101 1.90 6.63 -3.50
C ALA A 101 2.58 7.88 -2.90
N GLY A 102 2.30 8.19 -1.63
CA GLY A 102 2.72 9.43 -0.97
C GLY A 102 1.72 10.54 -1.28
N LEU A 103 0.57 10.52 -0.60
CA LEU A 103 -0.50 11.49 -0.82
C LEU A 103 0.01 12.93 -0.61
N ALA A 104 0.10 13.67 -1.72
CA ALA A 104 0.61 15.03 -1.71
C ALA A 104 -0.23 15.93 -0.79
N GLY A 105 0.44 16.65 0.10
CA GLY A 105 -0.19 17.59 1.03
C GLY A 105 -0.41 17.02 2.43
N THR A 106 -0.22 15.71 2.63
CA THR A 106 -0.17 15.10 3.96
C THR A 106 0.87 15.79 4.85
N GLU A 107 2.03 16.13 4.28
CA GLU A 107 3.12 16.82 4.98
C GLU A 107 2.71 18.21 5.47
N VAL A 108 1.95 18.95 4.64
CA VAL A 108 1.47 20.30 4.98
C VAL A 108 0.47 20.23 6.13
N ILE A 109 -0.44 19.25 6.11
CA ILE A 109 -1.43 19.04 7.16
C ILE A 109 -0.74 18.67 8.47
N ILE A 110 0.21 17.73 8.44
CA ILE A 110 0.98 17.31 9.61
C ILE A 110 1.78 18.49 10.18
N ALA A 111 2.45 19.26 9.32
CA ALA A 111 3.23 20.43 9.75
C ALA A 111 2.35 21.48 10.43
N ASN A 112 1.19 21.80 9.84
CA ASN A 112 0.24 22.75 10.42
C ASN A 112 -0.25 22.28 11.80
N GLU A 113 -0.59 21.00 11.94
CA GLU A 113 -1.04 20.45 13.23
C GLU A 113 0.08 20.43 14.27
N ALA A 114 1.30 20.09 13.88
CA ALA A 114 2.47 20.15 14.76
C ALA A 114 2.72 21.58 15.28
N MET A 115 2.64 22.60 14.41
CA MET A 115 2.74 24.01 14.81
C MET A 115 1.62 24.43 15.76
N ARG A 116 0.38 23.96 15.51
CA ARG A 116 -0.77 24.23 16.38
C ARG A 116 -0.58 23.64 17.78
N LEU A 117 -0.05 22.42 17.89
CA LEU A 117 0.22 21.78 19.18
C LEU A 117 1.34 22.49 19.93
N GLN A 118 2.39 22.92 19.24
CA GLN A 118 3.49 23.69 19.84
C GLN A 118 3.02 25.03 20.42
N ALA A 119 2.10 25.73 19.75
CA ALA A 119 1.57 27.01 20.22
C ALA A 119 0.70 26.90 21.49
N ASN A 120 0.31 25.68 21.88
CA ASN A 120 -0.51 25.39 23.06
C ASN A 120 0.29 24.78 24.22
N LEU A 121 1.62 24.69 24.11
CA LEU A 121 2.56 24.30 25.17
C LEU A 121 3.20 25.55 25.80
#